data_AF-A0AAV5TAC6-F1
#
_entry.id   AF-A0AAV5TAC6-F1
#
_cell.length_a   1.000
_cell.length_b   1.000
_cell.length_c   1.000
_cell.angle_alpha   90.00
_cell.angle_beta   90.00
_cell.angle_gamma   90.00
#
_symmetry.space_group_name_H-M   'P 1'
#
loop_
_entity.id
_entity.type
_entity.pdbx_description
1 polymer ?
#
loop_
_entity_poly.entity_id
_entity_poly.type
_entity_poly.pdbx_seq_one_letter_code
_entity_poly.pdbx_strand_id
1 'polypeptide(L)'
;MVFHSNEVDYPYFPFRIKIDFVLVSRTDDLSRQYHRSAFEKALKAEGLIILYEVVNPFLFTLISCPFWRLCKESEKEQLYFPLKKILTEPDLPSCIISIPHSAFFIAPDSVNFVNVPFDLSHSHLYIDFEDEKKFFSSCQRNLLTYQILCDVDINMFIERNENEGRRRSSLIDDDPDLIKKKGLIFMLMEKAIPDGFILHDPSEGDAQYKKIKENAMMDVNQFIQDFDPRLSLSRIWSNWFKTQPLNSIKNYFGEAIGFYFAWEGTFCTLLWPSSIVGIAVFVLWTI
;
A
#
# COMPACT_ATOMS: atom_id res chain seq x y z
N MET A 1 -16.80 -5.78 7.77
CA MET A 1 -17.43 -5.65 6.45
C MET A 1 -16.81 -6.72 5.58
N VAL A 2 -17.62 -7.60 4.98
CA VAL A 2 -17.10 -8.75 4.22
C VAL A 2 -17.30 -8.44 2.75
N PHE A 3 -16.21 -8.11 2.06
CA PHE A 3 -16.18 -8.05 0.60
C PHE A 3 -16.19 -9.48 0.06
N HIS A 4 -16.78 -9.69 -1.12
CA HIS A 4 -16.90 -11.05 -1.68
C HIS A 4 -15.55 -11.60 -2.17
N SER A 5 -14.63 -10.73 -2.57
CA SER A 5 -13.25 -11.07 -2.91
C SER A 5 -12.31 -9.88 -2.71
N ASN A 6 -11.03 -10.17 -2.45
CA ASN A 6 -9.95 -9.17 -2.45
C ASN A 6 -9.31 -8.99 -3.84
N GLU A 7 -9.85 -9.68 -4.85
CA GLU A 7 -9.39 -9.65 -6.23
C GLU A 7 -10.56 -9.38 -7.18
N VAL A 8 -10.20 -8.83 -8.34
CA VAL A 8 -11.06 -8.40 -9.42
C VAL A 8 -10.62 -9.08 -10.70
N ASP A 9 -11.58 -9.62 -11.46
CA ASP A 9 -11.30 -10.11 -12.81
C ASP A 9 -10.92 -8.96 -13.74
N TYR A 10 -9.81 -9.09 -14.46
CA TYR A 10 -9.38 -8.10 -15.43
C TYR A 10 -10.37 -8.05 -16.61
N PRO A 11 -10.78 -6.86 -17.08
CA PRO A 11 -11.84 -6.74 -18.08
C PRO A 11 -11.49 -7.32 -19.45
N TYR A 12 -10.20 -7.45 -19.80
CA TYR A 12 -9.77 -7.83 -21.15
C TYR A 12 -9.12 -9.21 -21.24
N PHE A 13 -8.73 -9.81 -20.11
CA PHE A 13 -7.95 -11.05 -20.07
C PHE A 13 -8.34 -11.87 -18.83
N PRO A 14 -8.22 -13.20 -18.86
CA PRO A 14 -8.63 -14.08 -17.76
C PRO A 14 -7.59 -14.12 -16.63
N PHE A 15 -7.17 -12.96 -16.13
CA PHE A 15 -6.32 -12.84 -14.95
C PHE A 15 -7.00 -12.00 -13.88
N ARG A 16 -6.66 -12.28 -12.62
CA ARG A 16 -7.19 -11.57 -11.45
C ARG A 16 -6.18 -10.56 -10.95
N ILE A 17 -6.67 -9.37 -10.63
CA ILE A 17 -5.92 -8.26 -10.06
C ILE A 17 -6.41 -8.02 -8.64
N LYS A 18 -5.47 -7.84 -7.71
CA LYS A 18 -5.76 -7.43 -6.33
C LYS A 18 -6.43 -6.04 -6.24
N ILE A 19 -7.34 -5.86 -5.28
CA ILE A 19 -7.92 -4.55 -4.95
C ILE A 19 -6.93 -3.74 -4.10
N ASP A 20 -6.68 -2.49 -4.50
CA ASP A 20 -5.67 -1.63 -3.89
C ASP A 20 -6.30 -0.58 -2.97
N PHE A 21 -7.44 -0.01 -3.37
CA PHE A 21 -8.11 1.05 -2.64
C PHE A 21 -9.62 0.88 -2.70
N VAL A 22 -10.30 1.25 -1.62
CA VAL A 22 -11.76 1.20 -1.52
C VAL A 22 -12.28 2.57 -1.14
N LEU A 23 -13.19 3.10 -1.95
CA LEU A 23 -13.89 4.34 -1.64
C LEU A 23 -15.27 4.02 -1.10
N VAL A 24 -15.61 4.64 0.02
CA VAL A 24 -16.91 4.51 0.66
C VAL A 24 -17.76 5.68 0.24
N SER A 25 -19.01 5.37 -0.05
CA SER A 25 -19.95 6.38 -0.46
C SER A 25 -21.38 5.99 -0.11
N ARG A 26 -22.28 6.95 -0.25
CA ARG A 26 -23.69 6.81 0.07
C ARG A 26 -24.51 6.81 -1.21
N THR A 27 -25.51 5.93 -1.30
CA THR A 27 -26.38 5.83 -2.49
C THR A 27 -27.50 6.86 -2.48
N ASP A 28 -27.83 7.43 -1.32
CA ASP A 28 -28.89 8.42 -1.12
C ASP A 28 -28.50 9.84 -1.53
N ASP A 29 -27.21 10.17 -1.61
CA ASP A 29 -26.71 11.51 -1.91
C ASP A 29 -26.67 11.83 -3.42
N LEU A 30 -27.85 12.08 -4.01
CA LEU A 30 -28.02 12.47 -5.42
C LEU A 30 -27.28 13.77 -5.79
N SER A 31 -27.22 14.74 -4.87
CA SER A 31 -26.55 16.03 -5.12
C SER A 31 -25.05 15.89 -5.36
N ARG A 32 -24.41 14.91 -4.71
CA ARG A 32 -22.95 14.67 -4.81
C ARG A 32 -22.61 13.58 -5.82
N GLN A 33 -23.60 12.89 -6.37
CA GLN A 33 -23.42 11.89 -7.43
C GLN A 33 -22.69 12.49 -8.65
N TYR A 34 -22.92 13.77 -8.92
CA TYR A 34 -22.27 14.48 -10.02
C TYR A 34 -20.73 14.49 -9.90
N HIS A 35 -20.19 14.99 -8.79
CA HIS A 35 -18.75 15.03 -8.55
C HIS A 35 -18.13 13.64 -8.55
N ARG A 36 -18.85 12.66 -7.99
CA ARG A 36 -18.41 11.26 -7.97
C ARG A 36 -18.31 10.66 -9.37
N SER A 37 -19.32 10.86 -10.21
CA SER A 37 -19.31 10.37 -11.58
C SER A 37 -18.18 11.03 -12.39
N ALA A 38 -17.93 12.33 -12.20
CA ALA A 38 -16.81 13.02 -12.83
C ALA A 38 -15.46 12.43 -12.39
N PHE A 39 -15.28 12.18 -11.10
CA PHE A 39 -14.08 11.54 -10.56
C PHE A 39 -13.89 10.14 -11.12
N GLU A 40 -14.93 9.29 -11.11
CA GLU A 40 -14.85 7.94 -11.66
C GLU A 40 -14.54 7.91 -13.16
N LYS A 41 -15.07 8.86 -13.94
CA LYS A 41 -14.69 9.02 -15.35
C LYS A 41 -13.22 9.38 -15.50
N ALA A 42 -12.70 10.26 -14.64
CA ALA A 42 -11.29 10.64 -14.63
C ALA A 42 -10.38 9.45 -14.28
N LEU A 43 -10.74 8.66 -13.27
CA LEU A 43 -10.03 7.43 -12.91
C LEU A 43 -10.01 6.40 -14.05
N LYS A 44 -11.14 6.22 -14.74
CA LYS A 44 -11.21 5.34 -15.93
C LYS A 44 -10.36 5.86 -17.08
N ALA A 45 -10.25 7.18 -17.25
CA ALA A 45 -9.38 7.78 -18.26
C ALA A 45 -7.88 7.57 -17.97
N GLU A 46 -7.48 7.52 -16.69
CA GLU A 46 -6.13 7.13 -16.27
C GLU A 46 -5.85 5.62 -16.43
N GLY A 47 -6.88 4.81 -16.73
CA GLY A 47 -6.76 3.37 -16.94
C GLY A 47 -6.95 2.52 -15.69
N LEU A 48 -7.48 3.09 -14.61
CA LEU A 48 -7.82 2.34 -13.40
C LEU A 48 -9.08 1.50 -13.60
N ILE A 49 -9.10 0.33 -12.97
CA ILE A 49 -10.24 -0.58 -13.00
C ILE A 49 -11.10 -0.32 -11.78
N ILE A 50 -12.39 -0.16 -12.01
CA ILE A 50 -13.36 0.20 -10.98
C ILE A 50 -14.45 -0.87 -10.95
N LEU A 51 -14.68 -1.43 -9.77
CA LEU A 51 -15.84 -2.26 -9.46
C LEU A 51 -16.71 -1.61 -8.39
N TYR A 52 -17.96 -2.04 -8.32
CA TYR A 52 -18.94 -1.51 -7.38
C TYR A 52 -19.53 -2.66 -6.56
N GLU A 53 -19.49 -2.54 -5.24
CA GLU A 53 -20.21 -3.39 -4.31
C GLU A 53 -21.22 -2.55 -3.53
N VAL A 54 -22.50 -2.89 -3.64
CA VAL A 54 -23.59 -2.18 -2.94
C VAL A 54 -23.96 -2.93 -1.69
N VAL A 55 -23.80 -2.29 -0.53
CA VAL A 55 -24.26 -2.77 0.77
C VAL A 55 -25.08 -1.65 1.40
N ASN A 56 -26.37 -1.61 1.09
CA ASN A 56 -27.27 -0.50 1.47
C ASN A 56 -27.13 -0.11 2.95
N PRO A 57 -27.00 1.20 3.26
CA PRO A 57 -27.08 2.37 2.38
C PRO A 57 -25.76 2.78 1.70
N PHE A 58 -24.71 1.97 1.82
CA PHE A 58 -23.37 2.29 1.34
C PHE A 58 -23.10 1.68 -0.04
N LEU A 59 -22.31 2.39 -0.83
CA LEU A 59 -21.73 1.97 -2.10
C LEU A 59 -20.21 1.97 -1.95
N PHE A 60 -19.60 0.81 -2.12
CA PHE A 60 -18.16 0.62 -2.11
C PHE A 60 -17.66 0.60 -3.55
N THR A 61 -16.82 1.56 -3.88
CA THR A 61 -16.13 1.62 -5.16
C THR A 61 -14.74 1.02 -4.95
N LEU A 62 -14.55 -0.20 -5.47
CA LEU A 62 -13.29 -0.94 -5.38
C LEU A 62 -12.40 -0.53 -6.55
N ILE A 63 -11.16 -0.15 -6.27
CA ILE A 63 -10.21 0.36 -7.25
C ILE A 63 -9.03 -0.59 -7.33
N SER A 64 -8.69 -0.98 -8.55
CA SER A 64 -7.53 -1.81 -8.85
C SER A 64 -6.67 -1.11 -9.91
N CYS A 65 -5.38 -0.94 -9.61
CA CYS A 65 -4.43 -0.31 -10.52
C CYS A 65 -3.69 -1.38 -11.35
N PRO A 66 -3.68 -1.29 -12.69
CA PRO A 66 -2.94 -2.24 -13.51
C PRO A 66 -1.42 -2.04 -13.40
N PHE A 67 -0.66 -3.11 -13.63
CA PHE A 67 0.80 -3.12 -13.46
C PHE A 67 1.53 -2.03 -14.25
N TRP A 68 1.16 -1.82 -15.52
CA TRP A 68 1.77 -0.79 -16.36
C TRP A 68 1.58 0.63 -15.80
N ARG A 69 0.42 0.91 -15.17
CA ARG A 69 0.13 2.22 -14.58
C ARG A 69 0.91 2.42 -13.29
N LEU A 70 1.06 1.36 -12.49
CA LEU A 70 1.93 1.35 -11.31
C LEU A 70 3.38 1.62 -11.71
N CYS A 71 3.88 0.98 -12.77
CA CYS A 71 5.24 1.21 -13.28
C CYS A 71 5.46 2.69 -13.64
N LYS A 72 4.53 3.28 -14.39
CA LYS A 72 4.61 4.70 -14.80
C LYS A 72 4.62 5.63 -13.59
N GLU A 73 3.79 5.36 -12.58
CA GLU A 73 3.77 6.16 -11.36
C GLU A 73 5.05 5.95 -10.54
N SER A 74 5.56 4.73 -10.44
CA SER A 74 6.80 4.44 -9.71
C SER A 74 8.04 5.09 -10.33
N GLU A 75 8.07 5.23 -11.66
CA GLU A 75 9.10 5.97 -12.38
C GLU A 75 9.00 7.47 -12.09
N LYS A 76 7.79 8.02 -12.09
CA LYS A 76 7.55 9.44 -11.72
C LYS A 76 8.01 9.73 -10.29
N GLU A 77 7.72 8.83 -9.35
CA GLU A 77 8.12 8.94 -7.94
C GLU A 77 9.57 8.52 -7.68
N GLN A 78 10.27 8.00 -8.69
CA GLN A 78 11.67 7.53 -8.61
C GLN A 78 11.90 6.54 -7.47
N LEU A 79 11.00 5.55 -7.34
CA LEU A 79 11.14 4.49 -6.34
C LEU A 79 12.40 3.66 -6.58
N TYR A 80 13.04 3.22 -5.51
CA TYR A 80 14.28 2.46 -5.58
C TYR A 80 14.02 0.95 -5.55
N PHE A 81 14.59 0.21 -6.51
CA PHE A 81 14.44 -1.23 -6.63
C PHE A 81 15.80 -1.96 -6.70
N PRO A 82 15.86 -3.21 -6.22
CA PRO A 82 17.08 -4.00 -6.22
C PRO A 82 17.39 -4.61 -7.60
N LEU A 83 18.68 -4.65 -7.96
CA LEU A 83 19.17 -5.23 -9.22
C LEU A 83 19.48 -6.73 -9.11
N LYS A 84 19.21 -7.51 -10.19
CA LYS A 84 19.35 -8.99 -10.22
C LYS A 84 20.74 -9.56 -9.89
N LYS A 85 21.83 -8.79 -10.01
CA LYS A 85 23.20 -9.33 -10.11
C LYS A 85 24.25 -8.69 -9.21
N ILE A 86 23.87 -7.73 -8.37
CA ILE A 86 24.82 -7.01 -7.52
C ILE A 86 24.47 -7.29 -6.06
N LEU A 87 25.17 -8.28 -5.50
CA LEU A 87 25.10 -8.63 -4.08
C LEU A 87 26.11 -7.79 -3.33
N THR A 88 25.67 -7.16 -2.26
CA THR A 88 26.53 -6.45 -1.31
C THR A 88 26.57 -7.25 -0.01
N GLU A 89 27.77 -7.42 0.55
CA GLU A 89 27.90 -7.98 1.89
C GLU A 89 27.18 -7.07 2.89
N PRO A 90 26.55 -7.60 3.94
CA PRO A 90 25.93 -6.77 4.96
C PRO A 90 26.99 -5.91 5.65
N ASP A 91 26.86 -4.58 5.56
CA ASP A 91 27.72 -3.67 6.29
C ASP A 91 27.60 -3.94 7.79
N LEU A 92 28.74 -4.14 8.47
CA LEU A 92 28.74 -4.21 9.93
C LEU A 92 28.33 -2.83 10.50
N PRO A 93 27.38 -2.76 11.46
CA PRO A 93 26.97 -1.49 12.04
C PRO A 93 28.17 -0.83 12.75
N SER A 94 28.53 0.38 12.31
CA SER A 94 29.74 1.11 12.72
C SER A 94 29.74 1.61 14.17
N CYS A 95 28.59 1.59 14.87
CA CYS A 95 28.45 2.14 16.22
C CYS A 95 28.19 1.11 17.34
N ILE A 96 28.10 -0.21 17.04
CA ILE A 96 27.69 -1.25 18.01
C ILE A 96 28.78 -2.33 18.21
N ILE A 97 30.02 -2.09 17.76
CA ILE A 97 31.12 -3.08 17.80
C ILE A 97 31.46 -3.54 19.23
N SER A 98 31.02 -2.83 20.27
CA SER A 98 31.38 -3.11 21.67
C SER A 98 30.39 -3.97 22.46
N ILE A 99 29.18 -4.25 21.93
CA ILE A 99 28.21 -5.10 22.65
C ILE A 99 28.39 -6.55 22.15
N PRO A 100 28.65 -7.53 23.04
CA PRO A 100 28.81 -8.94 22.68
C PRO A 100 27.46 -9.58 22.31
N HIS A 101 26.72 -8.98 21.39
CA HIS A 101 25.51 -9.50 20.77
C HIS A 101 25.03 -8.66 19.57
N SER A 102 25.90 -7.88 18.92
CA SER A 102 25.53 -7.10 17.72
C SER A 102 25.00 -7.97 16.57
N ALA A 103 25.43 -9.23 16.49
CA ALA A 103 24.89 -10.25 15.58
C ALA A 103 23.41 -10.59 15.85
N PHE A 104 22.89 -10.31 17.05
CA PHE A 104 21.46 -10.45 17.38
C PHE A 104 20.62 -9.33 16.77
N PHE A 105 21.21 -8.26 16.23
CA PHE A 105 20.48 -7.19 15.57
C PHE A 105 20.48 -7.31 14.04
N ILE A 106 21.33 -8.16 13.49
CA ILE A 106 21.39 -8.43 12.06
C ILE A 106 20.36 -9.52 11.79
N ALA A 107 19.30 -9.20 11.04
CA ALA A 107 18.37 -10.20 10.57
C ALA A 107 19.16 -11.22 9.72
N PRO A 108 19.04 -12.54 10.00
CA PRO A 108 19.90 -13.56 9.39
C PRO A 108 19.81 -13.67 7.87
N ASP A 109 18.78 -13.09 7.24
CA ASP A 109 18.46 -13.28 5.82
C ASP A 109 18.59 -12.01 4.95
N SER A 110 19.20 -10.92 5.43
CA SER A 110 19.30 -9.69 4.61
C SER A 110 20.48 -9.74 3.64
N VAL A 111 20.28 -10.41 2.50
CA VAL A 111 21.11 -10.16 1.32
C VAL A 111 20.82 -8.74 0.85
N ASN A 112 21.80 -7.85 0.96
CA ASN A 112 21.65 -6.48 0.48
C ASN A 112 21.88 -6.45 -1.03
N PHE A 113 20.90 -5.96 -1.75
CA PHE A 113 21.04 -5.66 -3.18
C PHE A 113 21.34 -4.18 -3.34
N VAL A 114 22.07 -3.84 -4.41
CA VAL A 114 22.19 -2.44 -4.81
C VAL A 114 20.85 -1.97 -5.34
N ASN A 115 20.32 -0.92 -4.70
CA ASN A 115 19.07 -0.28 -5.08
C ASN A 115 19.34 0.87 -6.04
N VAL A 116 18.53 0.99 -7.09
CA VAL A 116 18.63 2.03 -8.13
C VAL A 116 17.23 2.60 -8.38
N PRO A 117 17.09 3.90 -8.71
CA PRO A 117 15.80 4.46 -9.12
C PRO A 117 15.18 3.66 -10.27
N PHE A 118 13.86 3.56 -10.25
CA PHE A 118 13.08 2.79 -11.21
C PHE A 118 13.04 3.50 -12.57
N ASP A 119 13.34 2.74 -13.61
CA ASP A 119 13.18 3.12 -15.01
C ASP A 119 12.55 1.96 -15.79
N LEU A 120 11.42 2.23 -16.43
CA LEU A 120 10.68 1.22 -17.19
C LEU A 120 11.49 0.70 -18.39
N SER A 121 12.33 1.56 -18.97
CA SER A 121 13.17 1.22 -20.14
C SER A 121 14.14 0.08 -19.82
N HIS A 122 14.65 0.07 -18.59
CA HIS A 122 15.62 -0.91 -18.09
C HIS A 122 15.00 -1.92 -17.12
N SER A 123 13.70 -2.14 -17.25
CA SER A 123 12.91 -3.01 -16.36
C SER A 123 13.47 -4.42 -16.14
N HIS A 124 14.06 -5.02 -17.18
CA HIS A 124 14.66 -6.36 -17.13
C HIS A 124 15.84 -6.51 -16.13
N LEU A 125 16.43 -5.41 -15.67
CA LEU A 125 17.53 -5.39 -14.70
C LEU A 125 17.07 -5.63 -13.25
N TYR A 126 15.81 -5.34 -12.93
CA TYR A 126 15.28 -5.44 -11.57
C TYR A 126 14.86 -6.86 -11.21
N ILE A 127 15.02 -7.22 -9.94
CA ILE A 127 14.61 -8.52 -9.41
C ILE A 127 13.10 -8.71 -9.55
N ASP A 128 12.68 -9.91 -9.94
CA ASP A 128 11.29 -10.34 -10.00
C ASP A 128 10.35 -9.46 -10.85
N PHE A 129 10.88 -8.65 -11.77
CA PHE A 129 10.07 -7.81 -12.67
C PHE A 129 9.12 -8.62 -13.58
N GLU A 130 9.46 -9.87 -13.87
CA GLU A 130 8.63 -10.79 -14.66
C GLU A 130 7.34 -11.20 -13.93
N ASP A 131 7.31 -11.09 -12.60
CA ASP A 131 6.16 -11.41 -11.77
C ASP A 131 5.43 -10.14 -11.32
N GLU A 132 4.40 -9.75 -12.07
CA GLU A 132 3.60 -8.55 -11.80
C GLU A 132 2.94 -8.56 -10.41
N LYS A 133 2.65 -9.74 -9.86
CA LYS A 133 2.00 -9.88 -8.55
C LYS A 133 2.97 -9.64 -7.40
N LYS A 134 4.25 -10.00 -7.58
CA LYS A 134 5.27 -9.98 -6.53
C LYS A 134 6.19 -8.76 -6.60
N PHE A 135 6.38 -8.17 -7.79
CA PHE A 135 7.33 -7.07 -8.00
C PHE A 135 7.07 -5.88 -7.08
N PHE A 136 5.82 -5.40 -7.02
CA PHE A 136 5.42 -4.37 -6.07
C PHE A 136 4.90 -5.01 -4.78
N SER A 137 5.40 -4.56 -3.64
CA SER A 137 4.80 -4.94 -2.36
C SER A 137 3.37 -4.41 -2.26
N SER A 138 2.54 -5.06 -1.44
CA SER A 138 1.19 -4.58 -1.12
C SER A 138 1.19 -3.11 -0.71
N CYS A 139 2.14 -2.70 0.13
CA CYS A 139 2.28 -1.31 0.58
C CYS A 139 2.62 -0.36 -0.56
N GLN A 140 3.63 -0.69 -1.39
CA GLN A 140 4.03 0.15 -2.53
C GLN A 140 2.88 0.32 -3.52
N ARG A 141 2.16 -0.76 -3.81
CA ARG A 141 1.02 -0.74 -4.71
C ARG A 141 -0.11 0.17 -4.21
N ASN A 142 -0.40 0.10 -2.91
CA ASN A 142 -1.39 0.96 -2.28
C ASN A 142 -0.95 2.43 -2.27
N LEU A 143 0.33 2.69 -2.01
CA LEU A 143 0.93 4.04 -2.05
C LEU A 143 0.81 4.66 -3.44
N LEU A 144 1.27 3.95 -4.48
CA LEU A 144 1.23 4.42 -5.86
C LEU A 144 -0.22 4.65 -6.31
N THR A 145 -1.13 3.74 -5.95
CA THR A 145 -2.56 3.92 -6.24
C THR A 145 -3.10 5.17 -5.56
N TYR A 146 -2.80 5.37 -4.27
CA TYR A 146 -3.22 6.56 -3.53
C TYR A 146 -2.67 7.85 -4.14
N GLN A 147 -1.41 7.87 -4.57
CA GLN A 147 -0.80 9.00 -5.25
C GLN A 147 -1.51 9.33 -6.57
N ILE A 148 -1.81 8.31 -7.39
CA ILE A 148 -2.63 8.48 -8.60
C ILE A 148 -3.98 9.10 -8.25
N LEU A 149 -4.66 8.59 -7.22
CA LEU A 149 -5.98 9.11 -6.81
C LEU A 149 -5.91 10.59 -6.37
N CYS A 150 -4.82 11.01 -5.72
CA CYS A 150 -4.61 12.40 -5.31
C CYS A 150 -4.26 13.32 -6.48
N ASP A 151 -3.57 12.80 -7.49
CA ASP A 151 -3.05 13.59 -8.62
C ASP A 151 -4.02 13.74 -9.79
N VAL A 152 -5.07 12.90 -9.87
CA VAL A 152 -6.07 12.96 -10.95
C VAL A 152 -6.75 14.33 -11.02
N ASP A 153 -6.68 14.96 -12.19
CA ASP A 153 -7.37 16.22 -12.47
C ASP A 153 -8.84 15.98 -12.83
N ILE A 154 -9.76 16.50 -12.02
CA ILE A 154 -11.22 16.30 -12.17
C ILE A 154 -11.85 17.43 -12.98
N ASN A 155 -11.21 18.61 -13.03
CA ASN A 155 -11.73 19.83 -13.68
C ASN A 155 -12.23 19.57 -15.10
N MET A 156 -11.44 18.89 -15.92
CA MET A 156 -11.77 18.54 -17.31
C MET A 156 -13.15 17.85 -17.44
N PHE A 157 -13.49 16.97 -16.50
CA PHE A 157 -14.74 16.20 -16.55
C PHE A 157 -15.92 16.96 -15.97
N ILE A 158 -15.67 17.84 -15.00
CA ILE A 158 -16.68 18.74 -14.43
C ILE A 158 -17.09 19.77 -15.48
N GLU A 159 -16.13 20.45 -16.10
CA GLU A 159 -16.38 21.48 -17.12
C GLU A 159 -17.07 20.91 -18.36
N ARG A 160 -16.69 19.70 -18.78
CA ARG A 160 -17.32 19.03 -19.93
C ARG A 160 -18.80 18.75 -19.69
N ASN A 161 -19.16 18.23 -18.51
CA ASN A 161 -20.57 17.98 -18.18
C ASN A 161 -21.36 19.30 -18.02
N GLU A 162 -20.75 20.36 -17.49
CA GLU A 162 -21.38 21.70 -17.39
C GLU A 162 -21.63 22.31 -18.78
N ASN A 163 -20.68 22.16 -19.71
CA ASN A 163 -20.78 22.65 -21.09
C ASN A 163 -21.80 21.85 -21.94
N GLU A 164 -22.03 20.56 -21.64
CA GLU A 164 -23.15 19.81 -22.23
C GLU A 164 -24.52 20.36 -21.78
N GLY A 165 -24.60 20.95 -20.57
CA GLY A 165 -25.80 21.61 -20.05
C GLY A 165 -25.96 23.09 -20.46
N ARG A 166 -24.88 23.79 -20.80
CA ARG A 166 -24.89 25.20 -21.23
C ARG A 166 -24.12 25.41 -22.54
N ARG A 167 -24.85 25.54 -23.65
CA ARG A 167 -24.31 26.22 -24.85
C ARG A 167 -24.13 27.72 -24.52
N ARG A 168 -22.87 28.20 -24.58
CA ARG A 168 -22.33 29.54 -24.22
C ARG A 168 -21.97 29.63 -22.72
N SER A 169 -20.76 30.02 -22.33
CA SER A 169 -19.87 31.05 -22.87
C SER A 169 -18.41 30.70 -22.67
N SER A 170 -17.66 30.64 -23.77
CA SER A 170 -16.21 30.64 -23.82
C SER A 170 -15.66 32.01 -23.41
N LEU A 171 -15.33 32.22 -22.14
CA LEU A 171 -14.43 33.28 -21.70
C LEU A 171 -13.71 32.84 -20.42
N ILE A 172 -12.42 32.50 -20.60
CA ILE A 172 -11.29 32.76 -19.71
C ILE A 172 -11.52 32.42 -18.23
N ASP A 173 -10.90 31.34 -17.77
CA ASP A 173 -10.51 31.19 -16.36
C ASP A 173 -9.10 30.59 -16.29
N ASP A 174 -8.14 31.31 -16.89
CA ASP A 174 -6.71 31.07 -16.72
C ASP A 174 -6.20 31.77 -15.43
N ASP A 175 -6.97 31.69 -14.33
CA ASP A 175 -6.49 32.16 -13.02
C ASP A 175 -5.60 31.07 -12.40
N PRO A 176 -4.28 31.30 -12.21
CA PRO A 176 -3.36 30.30 -11.67
C PRO A 176 -3.65 29.94 -10.20
N ASP A 177 -4.46 30.76 -9.52
CA ASP A 177 -4.90 30.61 -8.14
C ASP A 177 -6.29 29.94 -8.00
N LEU A 178 -6.95 29.59 -9.10
CA LEU A 178 -8.18 28.80 -9.03
C LEU A 178 -7.82 27.45 -8.39
N ILE A 179 -8.38 27.17 -7.20
CA ILE A 179 -8.19 25.92 -6.47
C ILE A 179 -8.57 24.78 -7.42
N LYS A 180 -7.56 24.17 -8.06
CA LYS A 180 -7.79 23.06 -8.97
C LYS A 180 -8.48 21.99 -8.13
N LYS A 181 -9.68 21.56 -8.55
CA LYS A 181 -10.44 20.50 -7.87
C LYS A 181 -9.71 19.19 -8.13
N LYS A 182 -8.66 18.96 -7.32
CA LYS A 182 -7.67 17.92 -7.55
C LYS A 182 -7.95 16.69 -6.70
N GLY A 183 -8.10 15.59 -7.41
CA GLY A 183 -8.06 14.23 -6.91
C GLY A 183 -8.96 13.94 -5.72
N LEU A 184 -8.54 12.92 -5.01
CA LEU A 184 -9.26 12.34 -3.89
C LEU A 184 -9.42 13.29 -2.71
N ILE A 185 -8.41 14.13 -2.44
CA ILE A 185 -8.44 15.06 -1.29
C ILE A 185 -9.59 16.05 -1.45
N PHE A 186 -9.77 16.61 -2.64
CA PHE A 186 -10.91 17.48 -2.93
C PHE A 186 -12.25 16.75 -2.73
N MET A 187 -12.35 15.51 -3.20
CA MET A 187 -13.56 14.69 -3.07
C MET A 187 -13.93 14.37 -1.61
N LEU A 188 -12.92 14.17 -0.76
CA LEU A 188 -13.06 13.98 0.69
C LEU A 188 -13.51 15.27 1.37
N MET A 189 -12.91 16.43 1.01
CA MET A 189 -13.29 17.74 1.54
C MET A 189 -14.73 18.13 1.19
N GLU A 190 -15.14 17.90 -0.06
CA GLU A 190 -16.52 18.15 -0.54
C GLU A 190 -17.54 17.15 0.04
N LYS A 191 -17.08 16.13 0.77
CA LYS A 191 -17.88 15.02 1.30
C LYS A 191 -18.67 14.28 0.22
N ALA A 192 -18.20 14.34 -1.02
CA ALA A 192 -18.72 13.54 -2.12
C ALA A 192 -18.30 12.08 -1.96
N ILE A 193 -17.09 11.86 -1.42
CA ILE A 193 -16.59 10.55 -1.00
C ILE A 193 -16.28 10.71 0.48
N PRO A 194 -17.16 10.26 1.39
CA PRO A 194 -16.98 10.48 2.83
C PRO A 194 -15.73 9.84 3.41
N ASP A 195 -15.32 8.69 2.89
CA ASP A 195 -14.17 7.96 3.40
C ASP A 195 -13.56 7.06 2.32
N GLY A 196 -12.31 6.69 2.49
CA GLY A 196 -11.61 5.74 1.64
C GLY A 196 -10.49 5.06 2.41
N PHE A 197 -10.35 3.75 2.23
CA PHE A 197 -9.38 2.96 2.96
C PHE A 197 -8.74 1.88 2.09
N ILE A 198 -7.60 1.41 2.56
CA ILE A 198 -6.81 0.34 1.95
C ILE A 198 -7.29 -1.01 2.49
N LEU A 199 -7.31 -2.04 1.65
CA LEU A 199 -7.57 -3.41 2.09
C LEU A 199 -6.29 -4.12 2.50
N HIS A 200 -6.35 -4.82 3.64
CA HIS A 200 -5.31 -5.72 4.05
C HIS A 200 -5.33 -7.01 3.22
N ASP A 201 -4.16 -7.64 3.13
CA ASP A 201 -4.05 -8.97 2.53
C ASP A 201 -4.94 -9.97 3.27
N PRO A 202 -5.63 -10.86 2.53
CA PRO A 202 -6.47 -11.87 3.12
C PRO A 202 -5.60 -12.84 3.93
N SER A 203 -6.05 -13.21 5.13
CA SER A 203 -5.28 -14.11 5.99
C SER A 203 -6.09 -15.28 6.51
N GLU A 204 -5.49 -16.47 6.53
CA GLU A 204 -6.15 -17.69 7.04
C GLU A 204 -6.54 -17.60 8.52
N GLY A 205 -5.86 -16.73 9.28
CA GLY A 205 -6.16 -16.47 10.68
C GLY A 205 -7.52 -15.77 10.90
N ASP A 206 -8.07 -15.13 9.88
CA ASP A 206 -9.32 -14.38 9.99
C ASP A 206 -10.53 -15.29 9.79
N ALA A 207 -11.50 -15.22 10.71
CA ALA A 207 -12.76 -15.98 10.60
C ALA A 207 -13.55 -15.62 9.32
N GLN A 208 -13.32 -14.43 8.77
CA GLN A 208 -13.94 -13.95 7.54
C GLN A 208 -13.34 -14.60 6.29
N TYR A 209 -12.05 -14.91 6.30
CA TYR A 209 -11.37 -15.56 5.19
C TYR A 209 -11.95 -16.94 4.89
N LYS A 210 -12.27 -17.73 5.94
CA LYS A 210 -12.91 -19.03 5.80
C LYS A 210 -14.25 -18.94 5.06
N LYS A 211 -15.06 -17.93 5.39
CA LYS A 211 -16.35 -17.68 4.72
C LYS A 211 -16.18 -17.29 3.25
N ILE A 212 -15.19 -16.45 2.95
CA ILE A 212 -14.87 -16.07 1.56
C ILE A 212 -14.41 -17.30 0.76
N LYS A 213 -13.52 -18.11 1.34
CA LYS A 213 -13.02 -19.35 0.74
C LYS A 213 -14.13 -20.37 0.47
N GLU A 214 -15.06 -20.53 1.42
CA GLU A 214 -16.24 -21.40 1.27
C GLU A 214 -17.21 -20.90 0.19
N ASN A 215 -17.47 -19.59 0.14
CA ASN A 215 -18.37 -18.97 -0.84
C ASN A 215 -17.78 -18.96 -2.26
N ALA A 216 -16.45 -18.88 -2.39
CA ALA A 216 -15.81 -18.74 -3.69
C ALA A 216 -15.92 -20.00 -4.58
N MET A 217 -16.17 -21.21 -4.03
CA MET A 217 -16.28 -22.48 -4.76
C MET A 217 -15.32 -22.59 -5.97
N MET A 218 -14.09 -22.07 -5.85
CA MET A 218 -13.09 -22.00 -6.92
C MET A 218 -11.98 -23.01 -6.69
N ASP A 219 -11.44 -23.53 -7.80
CA ASP A 219 -10.50 -24.63 -7.88
C ASP A 219 -9.35 -24.47 -6.87
N VAL A 220 -9.21 -25.47 -6.01
CA VAL A 220 -8.28 -25.54 -4.88
C VAL A 220 -6.84 -25.30 -5.33
N ASN A 221 -6.53 -25.53 -6.62
CA ASN A 221 -5.19 -25.41 -7.19
C ASN A 221 -4.72 -23.97 -7.49
N GLN A 222 -5.61 -22.98 -7.68
CA GLN A 222 -5.20 -21.59 -7.93
C GLN A 222 -4.88 -20.80 -6.66
N PHE A 223 -5.40 -21.23 -5.50
CA PHE A 223 -5.06 -20.68 -4.18
C PHE A 223 -3.81 -21.32 -3.55
N ILE A 224 -3.29 -22.42 -4.11
CA ILE A 224 -2.26 -23.26 -3.46
C ILE A 224 -0.85 -22.63 -3.43
N GLN A 225 -0.62 -21.45 -4.01
CA GLN A 225 0.72 -20.87 -4.04
C GLN A 225 0.83 -19.39 -3.67
N ASP A 226 -0.15 -18.82 -2.96
CA ASP A 226 0.01 -17.45 -2.46
C ASP A 226 0.52 -17.46 -1.01
N PHE A 227 1.78 -17.05 -0.85
CA PHE A 227 2.39 -16.78 0.45
C PHE A 227 1.58 -15.69 1.16
N ASP A 228 0.91 -16.01 2.28
CA ASP A 228 0.17 -15.04 3.10
C ASP A 228 1.17 -14.12 3.84
N PRO A 229 1.34 -12.85 3.41
CA PRO A 229 2.32 -11.94 4.01
C PRO A 229 1.90 -11.53 5.42
N ARG A 230 0.60 -11.53 5.73
CA ARG A 230 0.07 -11.08 7.01
C ARG A 230 0.20 -12.17 8.07
N LEU A 231 -0.13 -13.42 7.75
CA LEU A 231 0.06 -14.55 8.67
C LEU A 231 1.54 -14.82 8.93
N SER A 232 2.37 -14.77 7.88
CA SER A 232 3.82 -14.94 8.03
C SER A 232 4.42 -13.84 8.91
N LEU A 233 4.05 -12.58 8.69
CA LEU A 233 4.47 -11.46 9.53
C LEU A 233 4.00 -11.65 10.98
N SER A 234 2.72 -11.97 11.20
CA SER A 234 2.16 -12.20 12.54
C SER A 234 2.91 -13.32 13.29
N ARG A 235 3.22 -14.43 12.61
CA ARG A 235 3.95 -15.56 13.19
C ARG A 235 5.39 -15.21 13.56
N ILE A 236 6.09 -14.45 12.72
CA ILE A 236 7.47 -14.06 12.99
C ILE A 236 7.51 -13.00 14.09
N TRP A 237 6.60 -12.03 14.06
CA TRP A 237 6.60 -10.89 14.97
C TRP A 237 6.08 -11.22 16.37
N SER A 238 5.15 -12.18 16.50
CA SER A 238 4.65 -12.64 17.82
C SER A 238 5.67 -13.44 18.64
N ASN A 239 6.80 -13.83 18.05
CA ASN A 239 7.83 -14.58 18.76
C ASN A 239 8.76 -13.64 19.53
N TRP A 240 8.59 -13.58 20.86
CA TRP A 240 9.38 -12.72 21.76
C TRP A 240 10.87 -13.11 21.84
N PHE A 241 11.24 -14.32 21.42
CA PHE A 241 12.63 -14.79 21.42
C PHE A 241 13.37 -14.51 20.12
N LYS A 242 12.69 -13.96 19.10
CA LYS A 242 13.29 -13.59 17.83
C LYS A 242 13.49 -12.09 17.71
N THR A 243 14.41 -11.73 16.84
CA THR A 243 14.69 -10.35 16.45
C THR A 243 13.48 -9.77 15.72
N GLN A 244 13.27 -8.46 15.83
CA GLN A 244 12.17 -7.80 15.17
C GLN A 244 12.34 -7.88 13.63
N PRO A 245 11.35 -8.38 12.87
CA PRO A 245 11.45 -8.53 11.42
C PRO A 245 11.19 -7.19 10.71
N LEU A 246 12.12 -6.24 10.84
CA LEU A 246 11.96 -4.86 10.34
C LEU A 246 11.69 -4.80 8.83
N ASN A 247 12.38 -5.61 8.03
CA ASN A 247 12.16 -5.64 6.58
C ASN A 247 10.73 -6.08 6.21
N SER A 248 10.18 -7.08 6.91
CA SER A 248 8.82 -7.56 6.68
C SER A 248 7.78 -6.54 7.14
N ILE A 249 8.01 -5.87 8.28
CA ILE A 249 7.14 -4.78 8.77
C ILE A 249 7.15 -3.63 7.76
N LYS A 250 8.33 -3.20 7.31
CA LYS A 250 8.50 -2.15 6.31
C LYS A 250 7.77 -2.47 5.01
N ASN A 251 7.94 -3.69 4.49
CA ASN A 251 7.33 -4.08 3.21
C ASN A 251 5.80 -4.18 3.28
N TYR A 252 5.23 -4.47 4.45
CA TYR A 252 3.78 -4.62 4.64
C TYR A 252 3.08 -3.32 5.06
N PHE A 253 3.65 -2.57 6.01
CA PHE A 253 3.06 -1.35 6.57
C PHE A 253 3.64 -0.05 6.00
N GLY A 254 4.83 -0.11 5.40
CA GLY A 254 5.54 1.06 4.87
C GLY A 254 6.69 1.52 5.74
N GLU A 255 7.43 2.50 5.22
CA GLU A 255 8.70 2.95 5.77
C GLU A 255 8.53 3.72 7.08
N ALA A 256 7.50 4.55 7.21
CA ALA A 256 7.24 5.32 8.42
C ALA A 256 6.97 4.41 9.64
N ILE A 257 6.13 3.38 9.46
CA ILE A 257 5.81 2.41 10.52
C ILE A 257 7.01 1.49 10.78
N GLY A 258 7.73 1.07 9.72
CA GLY A 258 8.96 0.32 9.87
C GLY A 258 10.03 1.07 10.68
N PHE A 259 10.19 2.37 10.43
CA PHE A 259 11.11 3.23 11.17
C PHE A 259 10.70 3.42 12.63
N TYR A 260 9.40 3.63 12.88
CA TYR A 260 8.86 3.71 14.24
C TYR A 260 9.27 2.49 15.09
N PHE A 261 9.04 1.28 14.56
CA PHE A 261 9.38 0.05 15.26
C PHE A 261 10.90 -0.16 15.38
N ALA A 262 11.68 0.20 14.36
CA ALA A 262 13.14 0.16 14.44
C ALA A 262 13.68 1.06 15.56
N TRP A 263 13.10 2.25 15.72
CA TRP A 263 13.45 3.18 16.79
C TRP A 263 13.06 2.63 18.17
N GLU A 264 11.85 2.09 18.31
CA GLU A 264 11.41 1.45 19.56
C GLU A 264 12.31 0.28 19.96
N GLY A 265 12.66 -0.61 19.01
CA GLY A 265 13.57 -1.72 19.26
C GLY A 265 14.96 -1.25 19.71
N THR A 266 15.47 -0.20 19.08
CA THR A 266 16.76 0.42 19.47
C THR A 266 16.69 1.03 20.88
N PHE A 267 15.58 1.68 21.24
CA PHE A 267 15.42 2.26 22.58
C PHE A 267 15.35 1.18 23.67
N CYS A 268 14.55 0.13 23.46
CA CYS A 268 14.43 -0.99 24.40
C CYS A 268 15.77 -1.72 24.63
N THR A 269 16.60 -1.81 23.60
CA THR A 269 17.90 -2.50 23.68
C THR A 269 18.96 -1.65 24.38
N LEU A 270 18.93 -0.32 24.23
CA LEU A 270 19.74 0.61 25.02
C LEU A 270 19.36 0.59 26.51
N LEU A 271 18.09 0.33 26.82
CA LEU A 271 17.60 0.32 28.20
C LEU A 271 18.01 -0.93 28.99
N TRP A 272 18.30 -2.04 28.30
CA TRP A 272 18.71 -3.30 28.91
C TRP A 272 19.95 -3.18 29.83
N PRO A 273 21.10 -2.66 29.37
CA PRO A 273 22.28 -2.49 30.23
C PRO A 273 22.04 -1.50 31.38
N SER A 274 21.29 -0.41 31.12
CA SER A 274 20.93 0.57 32.16
C SER A 274 20.08 -0.07 33.26
N SER A 275 19.10 -0.88 32.88
CA SER A 275 18.25 -1.63 33.82
C SER A 275 19.06 -2.63 34.64
N ILE A 276 20.01 -3.35 34.03
CA ILE A 276 20.88 -4.29 34.75
C ILE A 276 21.73 -3.56 35.80
N VAL A 277 22.35 -2.43 35.44
CA VAL A 277 23.14 -1.62 36.37
C VAL A 277 22.27 -1.09 37.50
N GLY A 278 21.07 -0.59 37.19
CA GLY A 278 20.11 -0.12 38.19
C GLY A 278 19.70 -1.20 39.19
N ILE A 279 19.38 -2.41 38.71
CA ILE A 279 19.05 -3.55 39.56
C ILE A 279 20.25 -3.99 40.40
N ALA A 280 21.46 -4.01 39.83
CA ALA A 280 22.67 -4.39 40.54
C ALA A 280 22.97 -3.43 41.72
N VAL A 281 22.87 -2.12 41.49
CA VAL A 281 23.05 -1.11 42.56
C VAL A 281 21.97 -1.24 43.63
N PHE A 282 20.71 -1.46 43.25
CA PHE A 282 19.61 -1.63 44.20
C PHE A 282 19.82 -2.84 45.12
N VAL A 283 20.27 -3.98 44.56
CA VAL A 283 20.56 -5.19 45.34
C VAL A 283 21.77 -4.99 46.25
N LEU A 284 22.86 -4.42 45.75
CA LEU A 284 24.07 -4.13 46.54
C LEU A 284 23.83 -3.16 47.69
N TRP A 285 22.91 -2.22 47.54
CA TRP A 285 22.57 -1.25 48.59
C TRP A 285 21.65 -1.85 49.67
N THR A 286 20.87 -2.88 49.32
CA THR A 286 19.90 -3.51 50.23
C THR A 286 20.53 -4.61 51.11
N ILE A 287 21.65 -5.19 50.67
CA ILE A 287 22.44 -6.20 51.39
C ILE A 287 23.45 -5.52 52.32
#